data_AF-A0A959KFB9-F1
#
_entry.id   AF-A0A959KFB9-F1
#
_cell.length_a   1.000
_cell.length_b   1.000
_cell.length_c   1.000
_cell.angle_alpha   90.00
_cell.angle_beta   90.00
_cell.angle_gamma   90.00
#
_symmetry.space_group_name_H-M   'P 1'
#
loop_
_entity.id
_entity.type
_entity.pdbx_description
1 polymer ?
#
loop_
_entity_poly.entity_id
_entity_poly.type
_entity_poly.pdbx_seq_one_letter_code
_entity_poly.pdbx_strand_id
1 'polypeptide(L)'
;ITDSGGITEETTVLGVPCMTLRDSTERPETVTIGTNEIVGTNPSNIIPYLHRLLRQEWKQGSIPTLWDGKTADRIVEILIGF
;
A
#
# COMPACT_ATOMS: atom_id res chain seq x y z
N ILE A 1 -2.15 -4.57 -9.52
CA ILE A 1 -1.00 -3.99 -10.25
C ILE A 1 -1.35 -2.53 -10.55
N THR A 2 -0.46 -1.58 -10.27
CA THR A 2 -0.74 -0.14 -10.42
C THR A 2 0.56 0.67 -10.54
N ASP A 3 0.48 1.88 -11.08
CA ASP A 3 1.48 2.95 -10.95
C ASP A 3 0.99 4.12 -10.06
N SER A 4 -0.27 4.09 -9.62
CA SER A 4 -0.89 5.10 -8.78
C SER A 4 -0.41 5.01 -7.33
N GLY A 5 -0.01 6.15 -6.76
CA GLY A 5 0.35 6.26 -5.35
C GLY A 5 -0.84 6.05 -4.41
N GLY A 6 -1.98 6.69 -4.67
CA GLY A 6 -3.17 6.57 -3.80
C GLY A 6 -3.72 5.15 -3.67
N ILE A 7 -3.67 4.37 -4.77
CA ILE A 7 -4.08 2.96 -4.74
C ILE A 7 -3.22 2.12 -3.79
N THR A 8 -1.95 2.46 -3.60
CA THR A 8 -1.09 1.73 -2.65
C THR A 8 -1.55 1.88 -1.20
N GLU A 9 -2.13 3.03 -0.86
CA GLU A 9 -2.68 3.31 0.47
C GLU A 9 -3.99 2.54 0.68
N GLU A 10 -4.92 2.65 -0.29
CA GLU A 10 -6.22 1.98 -0.24
C GLU A 10 -6.09 0.46 -0.15
N THR A 11 -5.25 -0.13 -1.00
CA THR A 11 -5.01 -1.59 -1.01
C THR A 11 -4.40 -2.09 0.29
N THR A 12 -3.57 -1.28 0.96
CA THR A 12 -3.01 -1.61 2.27
C THR A 12 -4.11 -1.69 3.33
N VAL A 13 -5.00 -0.69 3.38
CA VAL A 13 -6.13 -0.68 4.33
C VAL A 13 -7.09 -1.85 4.07
N LEU A 14 -7.31 -2.19 2.79
CA LEU A 14 -8.22 -3.27 2.38
C LEU A 14 -7.59 -4.67 2.47
N GLY A 15 -6.30 -4.78 2.81
CA GLY A 15 -5.60 -6.07 2.84
C GLY A 15 -5.43 -6.72 1.46
N VAL A 16 -5.48 -5.93 0.38
CA VAL A 16 -5.38 -6.41 -1.00
C VAL A 16 -3.92 -6.38 -1.46
N PRO A 17 -3.35 -7.49 -1.99
CA PRO A 17 -2.03 -7.48 -2.61
C PRO A 17 -1.87 -6.41 -3.70
N CYS A 18 -0.80 -5.62 -3.62
CA CYS A 18 -0.53 -4.56 -4.59
C CYS A 18 0.88 -4.70 -5.18
N MET A 19 0.99 -4.53 -6.50
CA MET A 19 2.26 -4.53 -7.23
C MET A 19 2.43 -3.16 -7.87
N THR A 20 3.44 -2.39 -7.46
CA THR A 20 3.75 -1.07 -7.99
C THR A 20 4.75 -1.16 -9.14
N LEU A 21 4.39 -0.58 -10.29
CA LEU A 21 5.22 -0.51 -11.51
C LEU A 21 6.09 0.76 -11.54
N ARG A 22 6.85 0.99 -10.47
CA ARG A 22 7.81 2.11 -10.32
C ARG A 22 9.07 1.56 -9.67
N ASP A 23 10.19 2.27 -9.77
CA ASP A 23 11.44 1.86 -9.09
C ASP A 23 11.56 2.44 -7.67
N SER A 24 10.66 3.36 -7.30
CA SER A 24 10.60 3.99 -5.98
C SER A 24 9.17 4.38 -5.61
N THR A 25 8.95 4.71 -4.33
CA THR A 25 7.65 5.16 -3.82
C THR A 25 7.82 6.25 -2.76
N GLU A 26 6.91 7.22 -2.77
CA GLU A 26 6.69 8.20 -1.71
C GLU A 26 5.85 7.66 -0.53
N ARG A 27 5.48 6.37 -0.55
CA ARG A 27 4.67 5.68 0.47
C ARG A 27 5.37 4.41 1.00
N PRO A 28 6.57 4.52 1.59
CA PRO A 28 7.35 3.35 2.03
C PRO A 28 6.60 2.44 3.02
N GLU A 29 5.69 2.99 3.82
CA GLU A 29 4.83 2.26 4.76
C GLU A 29 3.93 1.23 4.07
N THR A 30 3.50 1.49 2.84
CA THR A 30 2.71 0.50 2.07
C THR A 30 3.53 -0.73 1.71
N VAL A 31 4.87 -0.59 1.69
CA VAL A 31 5.83 -1.66 1.39
C VAL A 31 6.34 -2.34 2.66
N THR A 32 6.69 -1.57 3.69
CA THR A 32 7.28 -2.12 4.92
C THR A 32 6.25 -2.69 5.87
N ILE A 33 5.05 -2.11 5.92
CA ILE A 33 3.96 -2.49 6.83
C ILE A 33 2.78 -3.06 6.06
N GLY A 34 2.43 -2.44 4.93
CA GLY A 34 1.27 -2.77 4.13
C GLY A 34 1.43 -3.95 3.18
N THR A 35 0.62 -3.94 2.12
CA THR A 35 0.51 -5.06 1.17
C THR A 35 1.23 -4.82 -0.15
N ASN A 36 1.86 -3.66 -0.33
CA ASN A 36 2.41 -3.23 -1.62
C ASN A 36 3.83 -3.75 -1.86
N GLU A 37 4.14 -4.26 -3.04
CA GLU A 37 5.50 -4.61 -3.45
C GLU A 37 5.91 -3.77 -4.67
N ILE A 38 7.11 -3.20 -4.62
CA ILE A 38 7.70 -2.49 -5.74
C ILE A 38 8.30 -3.51 -6.70
N VAL A 39 7.77 -3.59 -7.91
CA VAL A 39 8.17 -4.57 -8.94
C VAL A 39 9.12 -3.96 -9.97
N GLY A 40 9.25 -2.63 -9.97
CA GLY A 40 10.03 -1.90 -10.97
C GLY A 40 9.29 -1.75 -12.29
N THR A 41 10.00 -1.25 -13.29
CA THR A 41 9.43 -0.95 -14.62
C THR A 41 9.67 -2.05 -15.67
N ASN A 42 10.52 -3.04 -15.38
CA ASN A 42 10.76 -4.16 -16.28
C ASN A 42 9.62 -5.19 -16.19
N PRO A 43 8.85 -5.44 -17.27
CA PRO A 43 7.74 -6.39 -17.26
C PRO A 43 8.13 -7.83 -16.87
N SER A 44 9.38 -8.24 -17.11
CA SER A 44 9.86 -9.57 -16.71
C SER A 44 9.81 -9.77 -15.20
N ASN A 45 9.89 -8.67 -14.43
CA ASN A 45 9.83 -8.72 -12.97
C ASN A 45 8.44 -9.09 -12.46
N ILE A 46 7.36 -8.94 -13.23
CA ILE A 46 5.99 -9.19 -12.76
C ILE A 46 5.73 -10.67 -12.49
N ILE A 47 6.27 -11.55 -13.33
CA ILE A 47 6.04 -13.01 -13.29
C ILE A 47 6.34 -13.63 -11.91
N PRO A 48 7.50 -13.42 -11.26
CA PRO A 48 7.76 -13.98 -9.94
C PRO A 48 6.77 -13.48 -8.87
N TYR A 49 6.31 -12.23 -8.92
CA TYR A 49 5.31 -11.71 -7.97
C TYR A 49 3.92 -12.31 -8.21
N LEU A 50 3.54 -12.52 -9.47
CA LEU A 50 2.29 -13.24 -9.80
C LEU A 50 2.34 -14.67 -9.29
N HIS A 51 3.47 -15.37 -9.41
CA HIS A 51 3.61 -16.71 -8.84
C HIS A 51 3.47 -16.72 -7.32
N ARG A 52 4.11 -15.77 -6.61
CA ARG A 52 3.93 -15.59 -5.16
C ARG A 52 2.46 -15.37 -4.79
N LEU A 53 1.78 -14.48 -5.52
CA LEU A 53 0.35 -14.20 -5.31
C LEU A 53 -0.52 -15.45 -5.49
N LEU A 54 -0.33 -16.18 -6.60
CA LEU A 54 -1.12 -17.37 -6.91
C LEU A 54 -0.88 -18.54 -5.94
N ARG A 55 0.30 -18.60 -5.33
CA ARG A 55 0.62 -19.54 -4.25
C ARG A 55 0.13 -19.11 -2.88
N GLN A 56 -0.53 -17.95 -2.77
CA GLN A 56 -0.94 -17.34 -1.50
C GLN A 56 0.25 -17.04 -0.57
N GLU A 57 1.43 -16.84 -1.15
CA GLU A 57 2.69 -16.47 -0.46
C GLU A 57 2.90 -14.95 -0.45
N TRP A 58 1.83 -14.19 -0.65
CA TRP A 58 1.90 -12.74 -0.53
C TRP A 58 2.11 -12.34 0.92
N LYS A 59 2.86 -11.25 1.15
CA LYS A 59 3.07 -10.77 2.51
C LYS A 59 1.74 -10.38 3.16
N GLN A 60 1.57 -10.77 4.41
CA GLN A 60 0.44 -10.34 5.21
C GLN A 60 0.76 -8.96 5.79
N GLY A 61 0.21 -7.92 5.18
CA GLY A 61 0.35 -6.55 5.65
C GLY A 61 -0.49 -6.27 6.90
N SER A 62 -0.26 -5.12 7.50
CA SER A 62 -1.09 -4.55 8.56
C SER A 62 -1.44 -3.10 8.23
N ILE A 63 -2.43 -2.55 8.94
CA ILE A 63 -2.84 -1.15 8.77
C ILE A 63 -1.84 -0.27 9.54
N PRO A 64 -1.13 0.67 8.87
CA PRO A 64 -0.25 1.61 9.55
C PRO A 64 -0.99 2.43 10.61
N THR A 65 -0.27 2.86 11.64
CA THR A 65 -0.83 3.68 12.72
C THR A 65 -1.50 4.94 12.16
N LEU A 66 -2.68 5.29 12.69
CA LEU A 66 -3.54 6.42 12.27
C LEU A 66 -4.24 6.27 10.91
N TRP A 67 -4.08 5.14 10.20
CA TRP A 67 -4.86 4.83 9.00
C TRP A 67 -6.22 4.21 9.35
N ASP A 68 -6.88 4.77 10.37
CA ASP A 68 -8.10 4.25 10.99
C ASP A 68 -9.37 4.95 10.50
N GLY A 69 -9.26 5.76 9.44
CA GLY A 69 -10.36 6.51 8.86
C GLY A 69 -10.80 7.74 9.67
N LYS A 70 -10.12 8.09 10.76
CA LYS A 70 -10.52 9.21 11.64
C LYS A 70 -9.77 10.52 11.38
N THR A 71 -9.11 10.64 10.22
CA THR A 71 -8.31 11.83 9.89
C THR A 71 -9.14 13.10 9.86
N ALA A 72 -10.34 13.05 9.26
CA ALA A 72 -11.22 14.22 9.16
C ALA A 72 -11.63 14.74 10.55
N ASP A 73 -12.08 13.85 11.44
CA ASP A 73 -12.49 14.21 12.80
C ASP A 73 -11.35 14.88 13.58
N ARG A 74 -10.14 14.30 13.54
CA ARG A 74 -8.95 14.88 14.20
C ARG A 74 -8.58 16.25 13.65
N ILE A 75 -8.68 16.45 12.34
CA ILE A 75 -8.38 17.76 11.74
C ILE A 75 -9.42 18.79 12.18
N VAL A 76 -10.70 18.43 12.18
CA VAL A 76 -11.77 19.31 12.65
C VAL A 76 -11.53 19.71 14.10
N GLU A 77 -11.24 18.76 15.00
CA GLU A 77 -10.89 19.00 16.42
C GLU A 77 -9.78 20.05 16.57
N ILE A 78 -8.69 19.90 15.79
CA ILE A 78 -7.56 20.86 15.81
C ILE A 78 -7.98 22.25 15.34
N LEU A 79 -8.79 22.35 14.28
CA LEU A 79 -9.21 23.63 13.71
C LEU A 79 -10.18 24.40 14.61
N ILE A 80 -11.02 23.69 15.37
CA ILE A 80 -11.98 24.32 16.30
C ILE A 80 -11.36 24.62 17.67
N GLY A 81 -10.16 24.10 17.98
CA GLY A 81 -9.39 24.46 19.16
C GLY A 81 -9.95 23.96 20.50
N PHE A 82 -10.72 22.86 20.47
CA PHE A 82 -11.05 22.09 21.67
C PHE A 82 -9.97 21.04 21.95
#